data_AF-A0A6J6IDQ1-F1
#
_entry.id   AF-A0A6J6IDQ1-F1
#
_cell.length_a   1.000
_cell.length_b   1.000
_cell.length_c   1.000
_cell.angle_alpha   90.00
_cell.angle_beta   90.00
_cell.angle_gamma   90.00
#
_symmetry.space_group_name_H-M   'P 1'
#
loop_
_entity.id
_entity.type
_entity.pdbx_description
1 polymer ?
#
loop_
_entity_poly.entity_id
_entity_poly.type
_entity_poly.pdbx_seq_one_letter_code
_entity_poly.pdbx_strand_id
1 'polypeptide(L)'
;MRCLDEHKRLTDLRVDKPYQALFGVIQGAQYEDLRKKAATDFGAMTSSDISYDGFGIGGALDKDSLGTIVKWVNEVLPQEKPKHLLGIGAPEDLFVGVENGIDTFDCVLASRIARTSAVYTMEGRFNLTNAIYKRDFNPIDDECDCYTCTHYTRAYLHHVFRGKEIVAATLATIHNERYIVRLVDQMRQALLDGNFTDMKADFLGRYKHKSGQSND
;
A
#
# COMPACT_ATOMS: atom_id res chain seq x y z
N MET A 1 -11.13 19.28 22.42
CA MET A 1 -11.53 18.42 21.28
C MET A 1 -11.61 16.99 21.77
N ARG A 2 -12.81 16.36 21.75
CA ARG A 2 -13.09 15.11 22.51
C ARG A 2 -12.09 13.97 22.28
N CYS A 3 -11.67 13.72 21.03
CA CYS A 3 -10.72 12.63 20.73
C CYS A 3 -9.32 12.90 21.31
N LEU A 4 -8.78 14.11 21.13
CA LEU A 4 -7.49 14.51 21.70
C LEU A 4 -7.53 14.52 23.24
N ASP A 5 -8.60 15.08 23.83
CA ASP A 5 -8.74 15.14 25.29
C ASP A 5 -8.79 13.73 25.91
N GLU A 6 -9.55 12.81 25.30
CA GLU A 6 -9.63 11.43 25.78
C GLU A 6 -8.33 10.66 25.55
N HIS A 7 -7.64 10.91 24.43
CA HIS A 7 -6.34 10.31 24.14
C HIS A 7 -5.29 10.71 25.19
N LYS A 8 -5.23 11.99 25.55
CA LYS A 8 -4.37 12.49 26.63
C LYS A 8 -4.70 11.81 27.96
N ARG A 9 -5.98 11.81 28.34
CA ARG A 9 -6.46 11.21 29.59
C ARG A 9 -6.11 9.72 29.69
N LEU A 10 -6.31 8.96 28.62
CA LEU A 10 -5.99 7.54 28.57
C LEU A 10 -4.48 7.27 28.58
N THR A 11 -3.70 8.13 27.92
CA THR A 11 -2.23 8.05 27.93
C THR A 11 -1.69 8.27 29.34
N ASP A 12 -2.20 9.29 30.05
CA ASP A 12 -1.81 9.57 31.44
C ASP A 12 -2.25 8.47 32.42
N LEU A 13 -3.36 7.79 32.16
CA LEU A 13 -3.86 6.70 33.00
C LEU A 13 -3.10 5.38 32.79
N ARG A 14 -2.59 5.15 31.57
CA ARG A 14 -1.96 3.88 31.14
C ARG A 14 -0.44 4.00 31.08
N VAL A 15 0.17 4.51 32.15
CA VAL A 15 1.63 4.76 32.22
C VAL A 15 2.50 3.52 32.02
N ASP A 16 1.95 2.33 32.24
CA ASP A 16 2.63 1.04 32.04
C ASP A 16 2.57 0.53 30.59
N LYS A 17 1.85 1.23 29.70
CA LYS A 17 1.69 0.85 28.29
C LYS A 17 2.55 1.73 27.39
N PRO A 18 3.04 1.19 26.26
CA PRO A 18 3.65 2.02 25.21
C PRO A 18 2.67 3.08 24.73
N TYR A 19 3.21 4.24 24.32
CA TYR A 19 2.42 5.29 23.70
C TYR A 19 1.70 4.77 22.46
N GLN A 20 0.41 5.08 22.33
CA GLN A 20 -0.38 4.79 21.14
C GLN A 20 -0.47 6.05 20.29
N ALA A 21 -0.10 5.99 19.01
CA ALA A 21 -0.26 7.12 18.12
C ALA A 21 -1.74 7.31 17.74
N LEU A 22 -2.21 8.56 17.70
CA LEU A 22 -3.54 8.95 17.25
C LEU A 22 -3.46 9.68 15.91
N PHE A 23 -4.06 9.08 14.88
CA PHE A 23 -4.09 9.65 13.54
C PHE A 23 -5.45 10.31 13.25
N GLY A 24 -5.40 11.51 12.66
CA GLY A 24 -6.58 12.21 12.16
C GLY A 24 -6.89 11.80 10.71
N VAL A 25 -8.13 11.43 10.39
CA VAL A 25 -8.49 11.00 9.03
C VAL A 25 -9.12 12.15 8.23
N ILE A 26 -8.41 12.61 7.21
CA ILE A 26 -8.83 13.68 6.29
C ILE A 26 -9.87 13.14 5.32
N GLN A 27 -11.00 13.85 5.23
CA GLN A 27 -12.12 13.60 4.33
C GLN A 27 -12.33 14.82 3.39
N GLY A 28 -13.31 14.75 2.50
CA GLY A 28 -13.60 15.82 1.53
C GLY A 28 -13.97 15.34 0.12
N ALA A 29 -14.13 14.02 -0.07
CA ALA A 29 -14.42 13.40 -1.36
C ALA A 29 -13.43 13.89 -2.45
N GLN A 30 -13.94 14.39 -3.58
CA GLN A 30 -13.19 14.86 -4.76
C GLN A 30 -13.04 16.39 -4.82
N TYR A 31 -13.28 17.10 -3.71
CA TYR A 31 -13.33 18.56 -3.70
C TYR A 31 -12.08 19.17 -3.05
N GLU A 32 -11.32 19.95 -3.82
CA GLU A 32 -10.07 20.57 -3.36
C GLU A 32 -10.27 21.45 -2.12
N ASP A 33 -11.28 22.31 -2.15
CA ASP A 33 -11.60 23.25 -1.06
C ASP A 33 -11.92 22.51 0.24
N LEU A 34 -12.72 21.45 0.17
CA LEU A 34 -13.07 20.64 1.33
C LEU A 34 -11.86 19.85 1.86
N ARG A 35 -11.03 19.30 0.97
CA ARG A 35 -9.80 18.57 1.34
C ARG A 35 -8.78 19.49 2.02
N LYS A 36 -8.50 20.64 1.42
CA LYS A 36 -7.57 21.64 1.98
C LYS A 36 -8.11 22.19 3.30
N LYS A 37 -9.40 22.49 3.39
CA LYS A 37 -10.02 22.92 4.65
C LYS A 37 -9.85 21.87 5.75
N ALA A 38 -10.17 20.61 5.48
CA ALA A 38 -10.04 19.53 6.45
C ALA A 38 -8.57 19.34 6.88
N ALA A 39 -7.63 19.39 5.93
CA ALA A 39 -6.19 19.30 6.21
C ALA A 39 -5.70 20.46 7.10
N THR A 40 -6.08 21.71 6.79
CA THR A 40 -5.76 22.89 7.61
C THR A 40 -6.32 22.75 9.02
N ASP A 41 -7.61 22.44 9.14
CA ASP A 41 -8.31 22.34 10.42
C ASP A 41 -7.67 21.27 11.31
N PHE A 42 -7.36 20.09 10.76
CA PHE A 42 -6.73 18.98 11.49
C PHE A 42 -5.25 19.24 11.79
N GLY A 43 -4.52 19.83 10.85
CA GLY A 43 -3.10 20.14 10.97
C GLY A 43 -2.80 21.15 12.09
N ALA A 44 -3.69 22.13 12.27
CA ALA A 44 -3.61 23.12 13.34
C ALA A 44 -4.31 22.71 14.65
N MET A 45 -4.96 21.55 14.69
CA MET A 45 -5.78 21.14 15.83
C MET A 45 -4.93 20.74 17.03
N THR A 46 -5.12 21.44 18.14
CA THR A 46 -4.50 21.12 19.44
C THR A 46 -5.55 21.10 20.55
N SER A 47 -5.39 20.21 21.52
CA SER A 47 -6.23 20.15 22.72
C SER A 47 -5.51 19.39 23.82
N SER A 48 -5.67 19.80 25.08
CA SER A 48 -4.97 19.18 26.22
C SER A 48 -3.46 19.03 25.99
N ASP A 49 -2.85 20.07 25.40
CA ASP A 49 -1.43 20.16 25.04
C ASP A 49 -0.91 19.08 24.07
N ILE A 50 -1.81 18.40 23.36
CA ILE A 50 -1.46 17.43 22.32
C ILE A 50 -2.12 17.76 20.97
N SER A 51 -1.58 17.15 19.92
CA SER A 51 -2.10 17.20 18.54
C SER A 51 -2.08 15.79 17.94
N TYR A 52 -2.63 15.61 16.74
CA TYR A 52 -2.55 14.33 16.04
C TYR A 52 -1.09 13.94 15.76
N ASP A 53 -0.74 12.67 15.95
CA ASP A 53 0.60 12.14 15.69
C ASP A 53 0.87 11.94 14.20
N GLY A 54 -0.19 11.83 13.40
CA GLY A 54 -0.14 11.62 11.96
C GLY A 54 -1.51 11.80 11.31
N PHE A 55 -1.56 11.65 10.00
CA PHE A 55 -2.79 11.89 9.23
C PHE A 55 -3.08 10.74 8.27
N GLY A 56 -4.29 10.20 8.34
CA GLY A 56 -4.82 9.30 7.33
C GLY A 56 -5.50 10.10 6.21
N ILE A 57 -5.29 9.72 4.97
CA ILE A 57 -5.99 10.28 3.80
C ILE A 57 -6.94 9.20 3.32
N GLY A 58 -8.23 9.41 3.57
CA GLY A 58 -9.28 8.45 3.26
C GLY A 58 -10.43 9.03 2.45
N GLY A 59 -11.47 8.20 2.25
CA GLY A 59 -12.63 8.53 1.42
C GLY A 59 -12.53 7.92 0.03
N ALA A 60 -13.62 7.94 -0.74
CA ALA A 60 -13.64 7.42 -2.10
C ALA A 60 -12.73 8.28 -2.98
N LEU A 61 -11.49 7.84 -3.17
CA LEU A 61 -10.52 8.40 -4.10
C LEU A 61 -10.71 7.71 -5.44
N ASP A 62 -11.12 8.45 -6.47
CA ASP A 62 -10.97 7.94 -7.83
C ASP A 62 -9.46 7.87 -8.16
N LYS A 63 -9.09 6.93 -9.04
CA LYS A 63 -7.67 6.66 -9.32
C LYS A 63 -7.00 7.78 -10.09
N ASP A 64 -7.71 8.41 -11.01
CA ASP A 64 -7.18 9.48 -11.86
C ASP A 64 -6.90 10.75 -11.03
N SER A 65 -7.61 10.91 -9.93
CA SER A 65 -7.54 11.99 -8.96
C SER A 65 -6.55 11.73 -7.82
N LEU A 66 -6.08 10.48 -7.64
CA LEU A 66 -5.31 10.06 -6.47
C LEU A 66 -4.11 10.98 -6.19
N GLY A 67 -3.29 11.26 -7.21
CA GLY A 67 -2.13 12.14 -7.06
C GLY A 67 -2.54 13.58 -6.71
N THR A 68 -3.56 14.10 -7.37
CA THR A 68 -4.10 15.46 -7.20
C THR A 68 -4.64 15.68 -5.78
N ILE A 69 -5.64 14.87 -5.39
CA ILE A 69 -5.70 14.17 -4.11
C ILE A 69 -4.70 14.54 -3.02
N VAL A 70 -3.74 13.63 -2.95
CA VAL A 70 -2.66 13.58 -1.99
C VAL A 70 -1.89 14.89 -2.00
N LYS A 71 -1.60 15.45 -3.19
CA LYS A 71 -0.88 16.71 -3.32
C LYS A 71 -1.59 17.86 -2.60
N TRP A 72 -2.89 18.05 -2.82
CA TRP A 72 -3.66 19.12 -2.15
C TRP A 72 -3.61 19.03 -0.63
N VAL A 73 -3.69 17.81 -0.10
CA VAL A 73 -3.65 17.57 1.34
C VAL A 73 -2.23 17.79 1.89
N ASN A 74 -1.21 17.28 1.22
CA ASN A 74 0.18 17.34 1.66
C ASN A 74 0.83 18.71 1.49
N GLU A 75 0.31 19.58 0.62
CA GLU A 75 0.67 21.00 0.54
C GLU A 75 0.36 21.75 1.85
N VAL A 76 -0.62 21.27 2.62
CA VAL A 76 -1.17 21.96 3.78
C VAL A 76 -0.79 21.27 5.11
N LEU A 77 -0.72 19.94 5.11
CA LEU A 77 -0.40 19.19 6.32
C LEU A 77 1.03 19.46 6.84
N PRO A 78 1.25 19.36 8.16
CA PRO A 78 2.58 19.47 8.74
C PRO A 78 3.56 18.46 8.15
N GLN A 79 4.75 18.91 7.76
CA GLN A 79 5.73 18.09 7.02
C GLN A 79 6.32 16.99 7.90
N GLU A 80 6.54 17.29 9.17
CA GLU A 80 7.17 16.41 10.17
C GLU A 80 6.29 15.28 10.69
N LYS A 81 5.02 15.20 10.25
CA LYS A 81 4.06 14.16 10.67
C LYS A 81 3.79 13.15 9.55
N PRO A 82 3.72 11.84 9.85
CA PRO A 82 3.48 10.81 8.84
C PRO A 82 2.09 10.92 8.21
N LYS A 83 2.02 10.60 6.92
CA LYS A 83 0.81 10.52 6.10
C LYS A 83 0.56 9.07 5.68
N HIS A 84 -0.64 8.60 5.96
CA HIS A 84 -1.10 7.25 5.69
C HIS A 84 -2.17 7.27 4.62
N LEU A 85 -1.96 6.59 3.49
CA LEU A 85 -2.95 6.49 2.43
C LEU A 85 -3.81 5.25 2.62
N LEU A 86 -5.09 5.47 2.92
CA LEU A 86 -6.01 4.41 3.33
C LEU A 86 -6.56 3.63 2.13
N GLY A 87 -6.41 2.31 2.15
CA GLY A 87 -7.07 1.39 1.21
C GLY A 87 -6.48 1.34 -0.21
N ILE A 88 -5.27 1.87 -0.41
CA ILE A 88 -4.57 1.89 -1.70
C ILE A 88 -3.37 0.94 -1.66
N GLY A 89 -3.22 0.10 -2.68
CA GLY A 89 -2.12 -0.87 -2.71
C GLY A 89 -1.89 -1.58 -4.04
N ALA A 90 -2.35 -1.03 -5.17
CA ALA A 90 -1.84 -1.48 -6.45
C ALA A 90 -0.39 -0.96 -6.61
N PRO A 91 0.54 -1.75 -7.18
CA PRO A 91 1.95 -1.36 -7.29
C PRO A 91 2.19 0.03 -7.91
N GLU A 92 1.46 0.38 -8.95
CA GLU A 92 1.53 1.68 -9.61
C GLU A 92 0.97 2.82 -8.76
N ASP A 93 -0.07 2.56 -7.96
CA ASP A 93 -0.69 3.56 -7.08
C ASP A 93 0.25 3.91 -5.91
N LEU A 94 1.11 2.97 -5.50
CA LEU A 94 2.15 3.22 -4.49
C LEU A 94 3.14 4.29 -4.97
N PHE A 95 3.56 4.25 -6.25
CA PHE A 95 4.43 5.30 -6.82
C PHE A 95 3.74 6.67 -6.80
N VAL A 96 2.45 6.72 -7.13
CA VAL A 96 1.66 7.96 -7.07
C VAL A 96 1.54 8.49 -5.65
N GLY A 97 1.34 7.62 -4.66
CA GLY A 97 1.33 8.04 -3.25
C GLY A 97 2.69 8.58 -2.81
N VAL A 98 3.76 7.81 -3.02
CA VAL A 98 5.11 8.15 -2.56
C VAL A 98 5.59 9.47 -3.19
N GLU A 99 5.41 9.67 -4.49
CA GLU A 99 5.86 10.91 -5.16
C GLU A 99 5.11 12.16 -4.69
N ASN A 100 3.90 11.99 -4.15
CA ASN A 100 3.09 13.07 -3.61
C ASN A 100 3.20 13.18 -2.07
N GLY A 101 4.10 12.43 -1.42
CA GLY A 101 4.43 12.57 0.01
C GLY A 101 3.64 11.67 0.95
N ILE A 102 3.24 10.47 0.51
CA ILE A 102 2.70 9.42 1.41
C ILE A 102 3.84 8.60 2.02
N ASP A 103 3.73 8.30 3.30
CA ASP A 103 4.73 7.54 4.06
C ASP A 103 4.32 6.08 4.30
N THR A 104 3.02 5.79 4.41
CA THR A 104 2.52 4.44 4.72
C THR A 104 1.22 4.14 3.97
N PHE A 105 0.96 2.84 3.76
CA PHE A 105 -0.16 2.33 2.97
C PHE A 105 -0.80 1.11 3.64
N ASP A 106 -2.07 0.87 3.37
CA ASP A 106 -2.75 -0.39 3.66
C ASP A 106 -3.66 -0.79 2.50
N CYS A 107 -3.72 -2.08 2.18
CA CYS A 107 -4.67 -2.59 1.21
C CYS A 107 -4.87 -4.09 1.34
N VAL A 108 -6.07 -4.56 1.02
CA VAL A 108 -6.37 -5.99 0.92
C VAL A 108 -6.03 -6.58 -0.44
N LEU A 109 -5.61 -5.76 -1.43
CA LEU A 109 -5.51 -6.19 -2.82
C LEU A 109 -4.55 -7.37 -3.00
N ALA A 110 -3.34 -7.29 -2.45
CA ALA A 110 -2.30 -8.32 -2.57
C ALA A 110 -2.78 -9.69 -2.12
N SER A 111 -3.29 -9.80 -0.89
CA SER A 111 -3.91 -11.02 -0.39
C SER A 111 -5.19 -11.42 -1.13
N ARG A 112 -6.05 -10.46 -1.53
CA ARG A 112 -7.33 -10.76 -2.19
C ARG A 112 -7.11 -11.47 -3.53
N ILE A 113 -6.22 -10.96 -4.37
CA ILE A 113 -5.97 -11.53 -5.69
C ILE A 113 -5.12 -12.82 -5.61
N ALA A 114 -4.24 -12.92 -4.60
CA ALA A 114 -3.48 -14.14 -4.33
C ALA A 114 -4.41 -15.35 -4.09
N ARG A 115 -5.48 -15.14 -3.31
CA ARG A 115 -6.47 -16.20 -3.02
C ARG A 115 -7.20 -16.68 -4.28
N THR A 116 -7.21 -15.90 -5.35
CA THR A 116 -7.78 -16.26 -6.66
C THR A 116 -6.71 -16.59 -7.71
N SER A 117 -5.51 -16.99 -7.27
CA SER A 117 -4.37 -17.43 -8.09
C SER A 117 -3.57 -16.36 -8.83
N ALA A 118 -3.93 -15.08 -8.69
CA ALA A 118 -3.17 -13.99 -9.30
C ALA A 118 -1.96 -13.62 -8.43
N VAL A 119 -0.77 -13.63 -9.02
CA VAL A 119 0.48 -13.30 -8.36
C VAL A 119 1.21 -12.17 -9.07
N TYR A 120 1.89 -11.33 -8.30
CA TYR A 120 2.68 -10.21 -8.82
C TYR A 120 4.07 -10.65 -9.28
N THR A 121 4.61 -9.95 -10.27
CA THR A 121 6.03 -9.91 -10.64
C THR A 121 6.39 -8.47 -11.01
N MET A 122 7.68 -8.19 -11.19
CA MET A 122 8.14 -6.86 -11.63
C MET A 122 7.62 -6.45 -13.03
N GLU A 123 7.06 -7.39 -13.79
CA GLU A 123 6.58 -7.17 -15.16
C GLU A 123 5.05 -7.07 -15.23
N GLY A 124 4.35 -7.36 -14.13
CA GLY A 124 2.89 -7.35 -14.08
C GLY A 124 2.33 -8.36 -13.10
N ARG A 125 1.18 -8.92 -13.45
CA ARG A 125 0.57 -10.02 -12.71
C ARG A 125 0.15 -11.12 -13.67
N PHE A 126 0.07 -12.35 -13.17
CA PHE A 126 -0.51 -13.45 -13.93
C PHE A 126 -1.26 -14.42 -13.01
N ASN A 127 -2.13 -15.24 -13.61
CA ASN A 127 -2.88 -16.28 -12.91
C ASN A 127 -2.15 -17.62 -12.96
N LEU A 128 -1.79 -18.18 -11.81
CA LEU A 128 -1.12 -19.48 -11.69
C LEU A 128 -1.96 -20.65 -12.22
N THR A 129 -3.27 -20.47 -12.34
CA THR A 129 -4.19 -21.46 -12.92
C THR A 129 -4.11 -21.56 -14.45
N ASN A 130 -3.40 -20.66 -15.13
CA ASN A 130 -3.19 -20.72 -16.58
C ASN A 130 -2.43 -21.99 -16.98
N ALA A 131 -2.83 -22.60 -18.11
CA ALA A 131 -2.32 -23.90 -18.56
C ALA A 131 -0.83 -23.92 -18.87
N ILE A 132 -0.25 -22.76 -19.24
CA ILE A 132 1.18 -22.60 -19.51
C ILE A 132 2.05 -22.96 -18.30
N TYR A 133 1.52 -22.82 -17.08
CA TYR A 133 2.25 -23.08 -15.85
C TYR A 133 2.20 -24.53 -15.39
N LYS A 134 1.44 -25.40 -16.06
CA LYS A 134 1.25 -26.81 -15.66
C LYS A 134 2.55 -27.62 -15.55
N ARG A 135 3.56 -27.28 -16.34
CA ARG A 135 4.89 -27.94 -16.37
C ARG A 135 6.03 -26.94 -16.21
N ASP A 136 5.73 -25.81 -15.59
CA ASP A 136 6.71 -24.76 -15.34
C ASP A 136 7.35 -24.98 -13.96
N PHE A 137 8.56 -25.54 -13.96
CA PHE A 137 9.27 -25.91 -12.74
C PHE A 137 10.13 -24.76 -12.16
N ASN A 138 9.93 -23.53 -12.63
CA ASN A 138 10.54 -22.34 -12.06
C ASN A 138 9.68 -21.78 -10.91
N PRO A 139 10.23 -20.97 -10.00
CA PRO A 139 9.44 -20.23 -9.02
C PRO A 139 8.55 -19.17 -9.69
N ILE A 140 7.72 -18.47 -8.90
CA ILE A 140 6.89 -17.37 -9.41
C ILE A 140 7.78 -16.24 -9.97
N ASP A 141 8.87 -15.95 -9.27
CA ASP A 141 9.84 -14.90 -9.56
C ASP A 141 11.21 -15.37 -9.04
N ASP A 142 12.20 -15.42 -9.93
CA ASP A 142 13.56 -15.93 -9.65
C ASP A 142 14.39 -14.98 -8.77
N GLU A 143 13.99 -13.70 -8.68
CA GLU A 143 14.63 -12.71 -7.83
C GLU A 143 13.94 -12.57 -6.47
N CYS A 144 12.88 -13.34 -6.21
CA CYS A 144 12.10 -13.26 -4.99
C CYS A 144 12.62 -14.19 -3.88
N ASP A 145 12.88 -13.60 -2.72
CA ASP A 145 13.41 -14.27 -1.53
C ASP A 145 12.31 -14.80 -0.59
N CYS A 146 11.05 -14.79 -1.02
CA CYS A 146 9.95 -15.28 -0.18
C CYS A 146 10.00 -16.81 -0.01
N TYR A 147 9.37 -17.31 1.05
CA TYR A 147 9.26 -18.75 1.31
C TYR A 147 8.69 -19.51 0.11
N THR A 148 7.68 -18.95 -0.58
CA THR A 148 7.04 -19.59 -1.73
C THR A 148 8.01 -19.77 -2.90
N CYS A 149 8.72 -18.72 -3.33
CA CYS A 149 9.66 -18.80 -4.45
C CYS A 149 10.88 -19.67 -4.15
N THR A 150 11.31 -19.74 -2.89
CA THR A 150 12.49 -20.53 -2.51
C THR A 150 12.21 -22.04 -2.37
N HIS A 151 10.94 -22.46 -2.29
CA HIS A 151 10.57 -23.85 -2.00
C HIS A 151 9.61 -24.49 -3.01
N TYR A 152 8.89 -23.70 -3.81
CA TYR A 152 7.83 -24.20 -4.68
C TYR A 152 7.93 -23.65 -6.09
N THR A 153 7.46 -24.48 -7.02
CA THR A 153 7.41 -24.14 -8.44
C THR A 153 6.03 -23.64 -8.86
N ARG A 154 5.95 -22.92 -9.98
CA ARG A 154 4.71 -22.55 -10.64
C ARG A 154 3.85 -23.77 -10.96
N ALA A 155 4.45 -24.89 -11.36
CA ALA A 155 3.75 -26.15 -11.61
C ALA A 155 3.08 -26.72 -10.36
N TYR A 156 3.77 -26.70 -9.22
CA TYR A 156 3.18 -27.13 -7.95
C TYR A 156 2.02 -26.23 -7.56
N LEU A 157 2.22 -24.91 -7.61
CA LEU A 157 1.18 -23.94 -7.30
C LEU A 157 -0.02 -24.06 -8.23
N HIS A 158 0.19 -24.23 -9.53
CA HIS A 158 -0.86 -24.53 -10.51
C HIS A 158 -1.67 -25.76 -10.09
N HIS A 159 -0.98 -26.85 -9.74
CA HIS A 159 -1.62 -28.08 -9.30
C HIS A 159 -2.49 -27.88 -8.05
N VAL A 160 -1.94 -27.29 -6.98
CA VAL A 160 -2.69 -27.11 -5.72
C VAL A 160 -3.83 -26.08 -5.85
N PHE A 161 -3.68 -25.05 -6.69
CA PHE A 161 -4.80 -24.15 -7.02
C PHE A 161 -5.93 -24.86 -7.75
N ARG A 162 -5.60 -25.71 -8.74
CA ARG A 162 -6.60 -26.52 -9.47
C ARG A 162 -7.24 -27.57 -8.56
N GLY A 163 -6.50 -28.09 -7.60
CA GLY A 163 -6.97 -28.96 -6.52
C GLY A 163 -7.83 -28.25 -5.47
N LYS A 164 -7.93 -26.91 -5.50
CA LYS A 164 -8.65 -26.08 -4.52
C LYS A 164 -8.15 -26.28 -3.09
N GLU A 165 -6.87 -26.55 -2.92
CA GLU A 165 -6.26 -26.74 -1.61
C GLU A 165 -5.97 -25.39 -0.95
N ILE A 166 -6.25 -25.28 0.34
CA ILE A 166 -6.08 -24.02 1.09
C ILE A 166 -4.63 -23.51 1.08
N VAL A 167 -3.66 -24.43 1.02
CA VAL A 167 -2.23 -24.11 0.95
C VAL A 167 -1.88 -23.25 -0.25
N ALA A 168 -2.61 -23.37 -1.37
CA ALA A 168 -2.39 -22.58 -2.57
C ALA A 168 -2.57 -21.09 -2.29
N ALA A 169 -3.67 -20.74 -1.61
CA ALA A 169 -3.96 -19.37 -1.20
C ALA A 169 -2.92 -18.84 -0.20
N THR A 170 -2.47 -19.66 0.75
CA THR A 170 -1.43 -19.28 1.71
C THR A 170 -0.11 -18.96 1.01
N LEU A 171 0.38 -19.85 0.15
CA LEU A 171 1.65 -19.69 -0.56
C LEU A 171 1.63 -18.47 -1.51
N ALA A 172 0.55 -18.29 -2.27
CA ALA A 172 0.41 -17.10 -3.12
C ALA A 172 0.33 -15.80 -2.31
N THR A 173 -0.31 -15.83 -1.13
CA THR A 173 -0.40 -14.64 -0.25
C THR A 173 0.98 -14.28 0.30
N ILE A 174 1.77 -15.25 0.76
CA ILE A 174 3.16 -15.02 1.20
C ILE A 174 3.96 -14.31 0.11
N HIS A 175 3.85 -14.77 -1.13
CA HIS A 175 4.53 -14.15 -2.27
C HIS A 175 4.06 -12.71 -2.51
N ASN A 176 2.74 -12.49 -2.65
CA ASN A 176 2.21 -11.16 -2.97
C ASN A 176 2.49 -10.12 -1.88
N GLU A 177 2.38 -10.49 -0.60
CA GLU A 177 2.71 -9.58 0.51
C GLU A 177 4.22 -9.27 0.51
N ARG A 178 5.09 -10.27 0.31
CA ARG A 178 6.53 -10.03 0.21
C ARG A 178 6.88 -9.14 -0.98
N TYR A 179 6.20 -9.31 -2.11
CA TYR A 179 6.37 -8.46 -3.30
C TYR A 179 6.10 -6.99 -2.97
N ILE A 180 4.98 -6.67 -2.31
CA ILE A 180 4.65 -5.28 -1.94
C ILE A 180 5.68 -4.70 -0.97
N VAL A 181 6.09 -5.46 0.06
CA VAL A 181 7.11 -5.01 1.02
C VAL A 181 8.43 -4.71 0.31
N ARG A 182 8.90 -5.60 -0.58
CA ARG A 182 10.13 -5.39 -1.35
C ARG A 182 10.04 -4.18 -2.27
N LEU A 183 8.90 -3.97 -2.92
CA LEU A 183 8.68 -2.81 -3.79
C LEU A 183 8.79 -1.50 -3.00
N VAL A 184 8.16 -1.42 -1.82
CA VAL A 184 8.26 -0.23 -0.96
C VAL A 184 9.67 -0.06 -0.39
N ASP A 185 10.38 -1.14 -0.07
CA ASP A 185 11.80 -1.08 0.34
C ASP A 185 12.68 -0.51 -0.78
N GLN A 186 12.46 -0.93 -2.03
CA GLN A 186 13.16 -0.39 -3.20
C GLN A 186 12.83 1.09 -3.41
N MET A 187 11.56 1.50 -3.29
CA MET A 187 11.16 2.92 -3.37
C MET A 187 11.87 3.75 -2.30
N ARG A 188 11.93 3.26 -1.06
CA ARG A 188 12.65 3.92 0.04
C ARG A 188 14.12 4.10 -0.31
N GLN A 189 14.78 3.04 -0.78
CA GLN A 189 16.19 3.11 -1.17
C GLN A 189 16.40 4.12 -2.32
N ALA A 190 15.52 4.12 -3.32
CA ALA A 190 15.61 5.03 -4.45
C ALA A 190 15.41 6.50 -4.08
N LEU A 191 14.59 6.79 -3.07
CA LEU A 191 14.48 8.13 -2.49
C LEU A 191 15.77 8.57 -1.80
N LEU A 192 16.41 7.67 -1.03
CA LEU A 192 17.68 7.95 -0.36
C LEU A 192 18.83 8.18 -1.35
N ASP A 193 18.84 7.42 -2.45
CA ASP A 193 19.85 7.50 -3.50
C ASP A 193 19.56 8.63 -4.52
N GLY A 194 18.41 9.29 -4.43
CA GLY A 194 18.01 10.39 -5.30
C GLY A 194 17.62 9.96 -6.74
N ASN A 195 17.28 8.69 -6.96
CA ASN A 195 16.96 8.13 -8.29
C ASN A 195 15.52 7.59 -8.39
N PHE A 196 14.63 7.94 -7.45
CA PHE A 196 13.23 7.50 -7.43
C PHE A 196 12.48 7.77 -8.75
N THR A 197 12.70 8.92 -9.39
CA THR A 197 12.06 9.26 -10.67
C THR A 197 12.44 8.26 -11.79
N ASP A 198 13.71 7.88 -11.85
CA ASP A 198 14.21 6.92 -12.84
C ASP A 198 13.68 5.51 -12.55
N MET A 199 13.69 5.10 -11.28
CA MET A 199 13.08 3.83 -10.84
C MET A 199 11.60 3.77 -11.23
N LYS A 200 10.84 4.84 -10.99
CA LYS A 200 9.41 4.92 -11.35
C LYS A 200 9.23 4.77 -12.86
N ALA A 201 10.02 5.50 -13.65
CA ALA A 201 9.93 5.46 -15.11
C ALA A 201 10.23 4.05 -15.66
N ASP A 202 11.27 3.40 -15.15
CA ASP A 202 11.64 2.03 -15.52
C ASP A 202 10.55 1.03 -15.11
N PHE A 203 10.08 1.08 -13.86
CA PHE A 203 9.03 0.19 -13.36
C PHE A 203 7.75 0.33 -14.21
N LEU A 204 7.25 1.54 -14.40
CA LEU A 204 6.01 1.79 -15.16
C LEU A 204 6.17 1.47 -16.66
N GLY A 205 7.38 1.54 -17.20
CA GLY A 205 7.68 1.11 -18.57
C GLY A 205 7.61 -0.41 -18.75
N ARG A 206 8.03 -1.18 -17.73
CA ARG A 206 8.05 -2.65 -17.75
C ARG A 206 6.73 -3.29 -17.28
N TYR A 207 6.01 -2.64 -16.36
CA TYR A 207 4.84 -3.20 -15.70
C TYR A 207 3.59 -3.16 -16.60
N LYS A 208 3.21 -4.32 -17.13
CA LYS A 208 2.16 -4.46 -18.17
C LYS A 208 0.73 -4.45 -17.66
N HIS A 209 0.51 -4.49 -16.34
CA HIS A 209 -0.83 -4.56 -15.76
C HIS A 209 -1.20 -3.24 -15.08
N LYS A 210 -2.14 -2.48 -15.66
CA LYS A 210 -2.68 -1.27 -15.02
C LYS A 210 -4.00 -1.58 -14.34
N SER A 211 -4.10 -1.29 -13.06
CA SER A 211 -5.28 -1.53 -12.25
C SER A 211 -6.46 -0.67 -12.73
N GLY A 212 -7.60 -1.31 -13.01
CA GLY A 212 -8.75 -0.68 -13.66
C GLY A 212 -8.87 -1.01 -15.16
N GLN A 213 -7.86 -1.65 -15.77
CA GLN A 213 -8.04 -2.29 -17.07
C GLN A 213 -8.66 -3.69 -16.87
N SER A 214 -9.92 -3.83 -17.26
CA SER A 214 -10.62 -5.10 -17.41
C SER A 214 -10.09 -5.84 -18.65
N ASN A 215 -8.89 -6.39 -18.56
CA ASN A 215 -8.41 -7.35 -19.57
C ASN A 215 -8.17 -8.72 -18.92
N ASP A 216 -9.05 -9.10 -18.00
CA ASP A 216 -9.31 -10.49 -17.60
C ASP A 216 -10.81 -10.78 -17.80
#